data_AF-A0AAW4PP49-F1
#
_entry.id   AF-A0AAW4PP49-F1
#
_cell.length_a   1.000
_cell.length_b   1.000
_cell.length_c   1.000
_cell.angle_alpha   90.00
_cell.angle_beta   90.00
_cell.angle_gamma   90.00
#
_symmetry.space_group_name_H-M   'P 1'
#
loop_
_entity.id
_entity.type
_entity.pdbx_description
1 polymer ?
#
loop_
_entity_poly.entity_id
_entity_poly.type
_entity_poly.pdbx_seq_one_letter_code
_entity_poly.pdbx_strand_id
1 'polypeptide(L)'
;MTRRAVEDGFETYLSDLVDETYAAFDVAAVLRGSRSGGSRAASKLLKNSDPLERHVVRPKLREYQRTILHQFDPVLDYAADTEASFEAYEDEVLARDLYWNALRPSVRGERRDAIRRRLLDRQRAFGDALVPLVAADSDDFWAAVVEAYDYDEAVDVVEEHFEFSTPLRDERDAFAFELEIDPGEVLGGLARALPSLTVEFTDEAVRSMRRAEQRVIPQAKADAERAFGD
;
A
#
# COMPACT_ATOMS: atom_id res chain seq x y z
N MET A 1 -4.02 8.79 23.93
CA MET A 1 -4.20 7.35 23.58
C MET A 1 -2.81 6.77 23.64
N THR A 2 -2.62 5.47 23.83
CA THR A 2 -1.30 4.93 23.47
C THR A 2 -1.18 4.89 21.95
N ARG A 3 -0.09 5.43 21.39
CA ARG A 3 0.34 5.24 19.98
C ARG A 3 0.03 3.83 19.44
N ARG A 4 0.23 2.84 20.31
CA ARG A 4 -0.02 1.42 20.06
C ARG A 4 -1.47 1.09 19.67
N ALA A 5 -2.47 1.75 20.27
CA ALA A 5 -3.87 1.49 19.92
C ALA A 5 -4.24 2.09 18.54
N VAL A 6 -3.63 3.22 18.13
CA VAL A 6 -3.72 3.71 16.74
C VAL A 6 -3.09 2.69 15.81
N GLU A 7 -1.89 2.22 16.13
CA GLU A 7 -1.16 1.22 15.34
C GLU A 7 -1.97 -0.06 15.16
N ASP A 8 -2.50 -0.64 16.25
CA ASP A 8 -3.27 -1.89 16.23
C ASP A 8 -4.59 -1.74 15.43
N GLY A 9 -5.28 -0.58 15.56
CA GLY A 9 -6.50 -0.28 14.80
C GLY A 9 -6.24 -0.14 13.30
N PHE A 10 -5.20 0.61 12.93
CA PHE A 10 -4.79 0.77 11.53
C PHE A 10 -4.27 -0.54 10.92
N GLU A 11 -3.50 -1.33 11.66
CA GLU A 11 -2.99 -2.63 11.20
C GLU A 11 -4.12 -3.57 10.80
N THR A 12 -5.26 -3.51 11.50
CA THR A 12 -6.44 -4.32 11.17
C THR A 12 -6.97 -3.98 9.77
N TYR A 13 -7.31 -2.71 9.51
CA TYR A 13 -7.85 -2.31 8.20
C TYR A 13 -6.83 -2.43 7.07
N LEU A 14 -5.55 -2.16 7.37
CA LEU A 14 -4.50 -2.31 6.39
C LEU A 14 -4.27 -3.78 6.03
N SER A 15 -4.36 -4.69 7.01
CA SER A 15 -4.29 -6.13 6.76
C SER A 15 -5.46 -6.58 5.88
N ASP A 16 -6.68 -6.13 6.15
CA ASP A 16 -7.85 -6.42 5.30
C ASP A 16 -7.64 -5.90 3.86
N LEU A 17 -7.11 -4.68 3.71
CA LEU A 17 -6.81 -4.10 2.39
C LEU A 17 -5.78 -4.93 1.63
N VAL A 18 -4.74 -5.40 2.32
CA VAL A 18 -3.70 -6.25 1.73
C VAL A 18 -4.26 -7.60 1.33
N ASP A 19 -5.04 -8.24 2.20
CA ASP A 19 -5.64 -9.56 1.94
C ASP A 19 -6.64 -9.49 0.78
N GLU A 20 -7.43 -8.42 0.71
CA GLU A 20 -8.36 -8.17 -0.39
C GLU A 20 -7.64 -7.85 -1.71
N THR A 21 -6.53 -7.10 -1.64
CA THR A 21 -5.66 -6.85 -2.80
C THR A 21 -5.08 -8.17 -3.31
N TYR A 22 -4.64 -9.04 -2.41
CA TYR A 22 -4.11 -10.35 -2.75
C TYR A 22 -5.18 -11.24 -3.40
N ALA A 23 -6.38 -11.32 -2.80
CA ALA A 23 -7.49 -12.09 -3.35
C ALA A 23 -7.92 -11.58 -4.74
N ALA A 24 -7.69 -10.29 -5.02
CA ALA A 24 -7.99 -9.67 -6.29
C ALA A 24 -6.90 -9.85 -7.36
N PHE A 25 -5.66 -10.22 -7.00
CA PHE A 25 -4.49 -10.17 -7.90
C PHE A 25 -4.45 -11.32 -8.92
N ASP A 26 -4.38 -10.99 -10.21
CA ASP A 26 -4.31 -11.92 -11.36
C ASP A 26 -2.89 -12.02 -11.92
N VAL A 27 -2.18 -13.01 -11.39
CA VAL A 27 -0.81 -13.36 -11.80
C VAL A 27 -0.73 -13.75 -13.28
N ALA A 28 -1.77 -14.39 -13.82
CA ALA A 28 -1.79 -14.82 -15.20
C ALA A 28 -1.96 -13.64 -16.17
N ALA A 29 -2.77 -12.65 -15.81
CA ALA A 29 -2.86 -11.39 -16.55
C ALA A 29 -1.50 -10.68 -16.60
N VAL A 30 -0.83 -10.57 -15.46
CA VAL A 30 0.50 -9.97 -15.32
C VAL A 30 1.55 -10.67 -16.20
N LEU A 31 1.64 -11.99 -16.15
CA LEU A 31 2.59 -12.74 -16.98
C LEU A 31 2.30 -12.63 -18.48
N ARG A 32 1.02 -12.58 -18.89
CA ARG A 32 0.63 -12.38 -20.29
C ARG A 32 0.98 -10.98 -20.81
N GLY A 33 1.02 -9.98 -19.93
CA GLY A 33 1.37 -8.60 -20.27
C GLY A 33 2.87 -8.33 -20.41
N SER A 34 3.74 -9.23 -19.92
CA SER A 34 5.20 -9.03 -19.95
C SER A 34 5.76 -9.00 -21.39
N ARG A 35 6.37 -7.87 -21.78
CA ARG A 35 6.77 -7.58 -23.18
C ARG A 35 8.23 -7.91 -23.54
N SER A 36 9.03 -8.47 -22.64
CA SER A 36 10.47 -8.70 -22.87
C SER A 36 10.90 -10.17 -22.68
N GLY A 37 11.41 -10.77 -23.76
CA GLY A 37 12.43 -11.84 -23.75
C GLY A 37 12.06 -13.27 -23.33
N GLY A 38 10.97 -13.50 -22.59
CA GLY A 38 10.79 -14.75 -21.85
C GLY A 38 9.65 -15.68 -22.28
N SER A 39 9.20 -15.73 -23.54
CA SER A 39 7.96 -16.44 -23.92
C SER A 39 7.88 -17.89 -23.42
N ARG A 40 9.02 -18.61 -23.40
CA ARG A 40 9.11 -19.98 -22.87
C ARG A 40 9.12 -20.02 -21.33
N ALA A 41 9.80 -19.09 -20.67
CA ALA A 41 9.81 -19.00 -19.20
C ALA A 41 8.43 -18.58 -18.67
N ALA A 42 7.85 -17.51 -19.22
CA ALA A 42 6.48 -17.08 -18.94
C ALA A 42 5.46 -18.18 -19.22
N SER A 43 5.57 -18.89 -20.36
CA SER A 43 4.68 -20.04 -20.66
C SER A 43 4.83 -21.18 -19.66
N LYS A 44 6.04 -21.46 -19.16
CA LYS A 44 6.24 -22.50 -18.14
C LYS A 44 5.71 -22.07 -16.78
N LEU A 45 5.88 -20.81 -16.39
CA LEU A 45 5.33 -20.24 -15.16
C LEU A 45 3.79 -20.22 -15.21
N LEU A 46 3.18 -19.83 -16.34
CA LEU A 46 1.74 -19.88 -16.54
C LEU A 46 1.15 -21.30 -16.43
N LYS A 47 1.89 -22.32 -16.91
CA LYS A 47 1.48 -23.73 -16.77
C LYS A 47 1.64 -24.27 -15.35
N ASN A 48 2.38 -23.56 -14.50
CA ASN A 48 2.67 -23.94 -13.12
C ASN A 48 2.37 -22.73 -12.21
N SER A 49 1.11 -22.29 -12.24
CA SER A 49 0.63 -21.14 -11.48
C SER A 49 0.78 -21.33 -9.97
N ASP A 50 0.55 -22.55 -9.45
CA ASP A 50 0.52 -22.75 -8.00
C ASP A 50 1.91 -22.60 -7.35
N PRO A 51 3.01 -23.16 -7.93
CA PRO A 51 4.35 -22.87 -7.44
C PRO A 51 4.71 -21.39 -7.52
N LEU A 52 4.34 -20.70 -8.61
CA LEU A 52 4.60 -19.27 -8.76
C LEU A 52 3.85 -18.44 -7.70
N GLU A 53 2.57 -18.73 -7.51
CA GLU A 53 1.75 -18.06 -6.52
C GLU A 53 2.34 -18.25 -5.11
N ARG A 54 2.75 -19.48 -4.78
CA ARG A 54 3.27 -19.84 -3.46
C ARG A 54 4.66 -19.29 -3.18
N HIS A 55 5.57 -19.35 -4.14
CA HIS A 55 7.00 -19.06 -3.94
C HIS A 55 7.39 -17.63 -4.29
N VAL A 56 6.59 -16.93 -5.09
CA VAL A 56 6.92 -15.58 -5.56
C VAL A 56 5.86 -14.58 -5.13
N VAL A 57 4.61 -14.82 -5.51
CA VAL A 57 3.54 -13.81 -5.36
C VAL A 57 3.19 -13.61 -3.90
N ARG A 58 2.84 -14.68 -3.17
CA ARG A 58 2.52 -14.57 -1.73
C ARG A 58 3.68 -14.01 -0.90
N PRO A 59 4.95 -14.46 -1.06
CA PRO A 59 6.08 -13.88 -0.33
C PRO A 59 6.31 -12.40 -0.66
N LYS A 60 6.26 -12.02 -1.94
CA LYS A 60 6.48 -10.63 -2.36
C LYS A 60 5.37 -9.71 -1.86
N LEU A 61 4.12 -10.13 -1.91
CA LEU A 61 3.00 -9.36 -1.37
C LEU A 61 3.07 -9.22 0.17
N ARG A 62 3.55 -10.24 0.89
CA ARG A 62 3.85 -10.13 2.33
C ARG A 62 5.03 -9.21 2.65
N GLU A 63 5.99 -9.09 1.75
CA GLU A 63 7.03 -8.06 1.84
C GLU A 63 6.46 -6.66 1.62
N TYR A 64 5.58 -6.50 0.63
CA TYR A 64 4.85 -5.24 0.41
C TYR A 64 3.99 -4.88 1.62
N GLN A 65 3.26 -5.81 2.21
CA GLN A 65 2.50 -5.58 3.45
C GLN A 65 3.37 -5.02 4.57
N ARG A 66 4.51 -5.66 4.85
CA ARG A 66 5.46 -5.20 5.87
C ARG A 66 6.02 -3.82 5.52
N THR A 67 6.30 -3.56 4.24
CA THR A 67 6.79 -2.26 3.78
C THR A 67 5.74 -1.16 4.00
N ILE A 68 4.48 -1.45 3.67
CA ILE A 68 3.36 -0.51 3.86
C ILE A 68 3.12 -0.24 5.34
N LEU A 69 3.26 -1.22 6.23
CA LEU A 69 3.22 -1.00 7.68
C LEU A 69 4.39 -0.14 8.15
N HIS A 70 5.63 -0.45 7.72
CA HIS A 70 6.81 0.33 8.09
C HIS A 70 6.81 1.77 7.56
N GLN A 71 6.08 2.06 6.48
CA GLN A 71 5.92 3.42 5.98
C GLN A 71 5.05 4.28 6.91
N PHE A 72 4.26 3.65 7.78
CA PHE A 72 3.35 4.33 8.70
C PHE A 72 4.07 4.89 9.92
N ASP A 73 5.15 4.24 10.38
CA ASP A 73 5.90 4.67 11.58
C ASP A 73 6.27 6.16 11.58
N PRO A 74 6.92 6.73 10.53
CA PRO A 74 7.31 8.14 10.57
C PRO A 74 6.11 9.11 10.53
N VAL A 75 4.97 8.68 9.98
CA VAL A 75 3.74 9.48 9.98
C VAL A 75 3.11 9.49 11.38
N LEU A 76 3.14 8.35 12.08
CA LEU A 76 2.73 8.27 13.48
C LEU A 76 3.70 9.00 14.43
N ASP A 77 5.00 8.93 14.16
CA ASP A 77 6.00 9.68 14.92
C ASP A 77 5.72 11.18 14.82
N TYR A 78 5.43 11.67 13.61
CA TYR A 78 4.97 13.04 13.39
C TYR A 78 3.68 13.34 14.17
N ALA A 79 2.66 12.50 14.07
CA ALA A 79 1.39 12.73 14.76
C ALA A 79 1.51 12.74 16.30
N ALA A 80 2.51 12.05 16.86
CA ALA A 80 2.78 12.00 18.28
C ALA A 80 3.71 13.14 18.78
N ASP A 81 4.45 13.79 17.89
CA ASP A 81 5.35 14.90 18.25
C ASP A 81 4.64 16.25 18.11
N THR A 82 4.14 16.76 19.25
CA THR A 82 3.40 18.03 19.30
C THR A 82 4.27 19.27 19.10
N GLU A 83 5.60 19.14 19.11
CA GLU A 83 6.53 20.27 19.00
C GLU A 83 7.21 20.35 17.62
N ALA A 84 7.24 19.24 16.88
CA ALA A 84 7.82 19.18 15.56
C ALA A 84 6.83 19.57 14.45
N SER A 85 7.38 20.07 13.34
CA SER A 85 6.63 20.23 12.10
C SER A 85 6.87 19.04 11.17
N PHE A 86 5.94 18.78 10.25
CA PHE A 86 6.03 17.66 9.30
C PHE A 86 7.35 17.68 8.49
N GLU A 87 7.90 18.87 8.24
CA GLU A 87 9.14 19.07 7.51
C GLU A 87 10.34 18.37 8.18
N ALA A 88 10.29 18.11 9.50
CA ALA A 88 11.30 17.33 10.21
C ALA A 88 11.28 15.83 9.87
N TYR A 89 10.15 15.32 9.35
CA TYR A 89 9.91 13.92 9.02
C TYR A 89 9.93 13.64 7.51
N GLU A 90 9.92 14.66 6.64
CA GLU A 90 9.83 14.52 5.18
C GLU A 90 10.79 13.48 4.60
N ASP A 91 12.06 13.54 4.98
CA ASP A 91 13.09 12.66 4.42
C ASP A 91 12.87 11.20 4.82
N GLU A 92 12.43 10.96 6.06
CA GLU A 92 12.16 9.60 6.55
C GLU A 92 10.87 9.04 5.95
N VAL A 93 9.80 9.85 5.91
CA VAL A 93 8.53 9.50 5.24
C VAL A 93 8.81 9.13 3.78
N LEU A 94 9.53 9.97 3.05
CA LEU A 94 9.80 9.75 1.63
C LEU A 94 10.73 8.55 1.38
N ALA A 95 11.69 8.28 2.27
CA ALA A 95 12.55 7.11 2.18
C ALA A 95 11.76 5.80 2.28
N ARG A 96 10.65 5.80 3.03
CA ARG A 96 9.78 4.63 3.22
C ARG A 96 8.58 4.60 2.27
N ASP A 97 8.28 5.68 1.56
CA ASP A 97 7.12 5.79 0.68
C ASP A 97 7.19 4.81 -0.51
N LEU A 98 6.17 3.96 -0.64
CA LEU A 98 6.08 2.94 -1.68
C LEU A 98 6.14 3.51 -3.10
N TYR A 99 5.46 4.64 -3.33
CA TYR A 99 5.35 5.23 -4.68
C TYR A 99 6.63 5.95 -5.07
N TRP A 100 7.24 6.67 -4.12
CA TRP A 100 8.53 7.30 -4.34
C TRP A 100 9.61 6.29 -4.74
N ASN A 101 9.64 5.15 -4.04
CA ASN A 101 10.56 4.06 -4.32
C ASN A 101 10.28 3.35 -5.67
N ALA A 102 9.06 3.46 -6.19
CA ALA A 102 8.65 2.92 -7.48
C ALA A 102 8.70 3.94 -8.64
N LEU A 103 9.21 5.16 -8.41
CA LEU A 103 9.25 6.20 -9.41
C LEU A 103 10.20 5.83 -10.57
N ARG A 104 9.72 5.94 -11.81
CA ARG A 104 10.53 5.61 -12.99
C ARG A 104 11.73 6.55 -13.12
N PRO A 105 12.90 6.05 -13.56
CA PRO A 105 14.07 6.89 -13.82
C PRO A 105 13.87 7.96 -14.90
N SER A 106 12.84 7.82 -15.75
CA SER A 106 12.45 8.79 -16.77
C SER A 106 11.73 10.01 -16.20
N VAL A 107 11.17 9.92 -14.99
CA VAL A 107 10.50 11.03 -14.31
C VAL A 107 11.56 11.93 -13.65
N ARG A 108 11.71 13.15 -14.17
CA ARG A 108 12.79 14.08 -13.81
C ARG A 108 12.29 15.53 -13.78
N GLY A 109 13.08 16.43 -13.21
CA GLY A 109 12.81 17.86 -13.16
C GLY A 109 11.50 18.19 -12.45
N GLU A 110 10.79 19.21 -12.94
CA GLU A 110 9.57 19.73 -12.31
C GLU A 110 8.49 18.66 -12.06
N ARG A 111 8.37 17.67 -12.96
CA ARG A 111 7.41 16.57 -12.77
C ARG A 111 7.75 15.73 -11.54
N ARG A 112 9.03 15.43 -11.33
CA ARG A 112 9.50 14.68 -10.15
C ARG A 112 9.25 15.47 -8.87
N ASP A 113 9.51 16.78 -8.89
CA ASP A 113 9.32 17.64 -7.72
C ASP A 113 7.82 17.85 -7.39
N ALA A 114 6.96 17.88 -8.41
CA ALA A 114 5.51 17.91 -8.22
C ALA A 114 4.99 16.59 -7.60
N ILE A 115 5.49 15.44 -8.06
CA ILE A 115 5.14 14.14 -7.47
C ILE A 115 5.64 14.04 -6.03
N ARG A 116 6.89 14.44 -5.75
CA ARG A 116 7.44 14.48 -4.38
C ARG A 116 6.52 15.26 -3.45
N ARG A 117 6.13 16.49 -3.85
CA ARG A 117 5.26 17.34 -3.03
C ARG A 117 3.91 16.69 -2.77
N ARG A 118 3.23 16.17 -3.81
CA ARG A 118 1.93 15.50 -3.63
C ARG A 118 2.00 14.29 -2.71
N LEU A 119 3.07 13.49 -2.78
CA LEU A 119 3.26 12.35 -1.88
C LEU A 119 3.45 12.83 -0.44
N LEU A 120 4.29 13.85 -0.22
CA LEU A 120 4.48 14.44 1.11
C LEU A 120 3.22 15.10 1.66
N ASP A 121 2.48 15.87 0.84
CA ASP A 121 1.22 16.51 1.23
C ASP A 121 0.18 15.46 1.67
N ARG A 122 0.10 14.33 0.95
CA ARG A 122 -0.77 13.21 1.33
C ARG A 122 -0.38 12.60 2.68
N GLN A 123 0.90 12.37 2.91
CA GLN A 123 1.39 11.79 4.16
C GLN A 123 1.23 12.77 5.34
N ARG A 124 1.40 14.07 5.09
CA ARG A 124 1.12 15.14 6.06
C ARG A 124 -0.35 15.18 6.44
N ALA A 125 -1.25 15.22 5.45
CA ALA A 125 -2.69 15.25 5.69
C ALA A 125 -3.12 14.03 6.52
N PHE A 126 -2.55 12.85 6.21
CA PHE A 126 -2.81 11.65 6.99
C PHE A 126 -2.28 11.77 8.43
N GLY A 127 -1.05 12.25 8.61
CA GLY A 127 -0.48 12.51 9.94
C GLY A 127 -1.31 13.51 10.76
N ASP A 128 -1.77 14.59 10.14
CA ASP A 128 -2.64 15.60 10.76
C ASP A 128 -3.97 14.98 11.24
N ALA A 129 -4.53 14.03 10.48
CA ALA A 129 -5.70 13.25 10.87
C ALA A 129 -5.42 12.20 11.97
N LEU A 130 -4.17 11.91 12.29
CA LEU A 130 -3.84 11.01 13.41
C LEU A 130 -3.58 11.76 14.71
N VAL A 131 -3.22 13.04 14.65
CA VAL A 131 -2.94 13.88 15.83
C VAL A 131 -4.03 13.78 16.90
N PRO A 132 -5.34 13.98 16.60
CA PRO A 132 -6.36 13.93 17.63
C PRO A 132 -6.59 12.49 18.16
N LEU A 133 -6.38 11.47 17.31
CA LEU A 133 -6.47 10.06 17.73
C LEU A 133 -5.34 9.69 18.70
N VAL A 134 -4.10 10.09 18.40
CA VAL A 134 -2.96 9.85 19.30
C VAL A 134 -3.16 10.58 20.64
N ALA A 135 -3.80 11.75 20.63
CA ALA A 135 -4.08 12.54 21.83
C ALA A 135 -5.23 11.98 22.71
N ALA A 136 -6.24 11.33 22.13
CA ALA A 136 -7.48 10.90 22.81
C ALA A 136 -7.26 9.95 24.02
N ASP A 137 -7.86 10.14 25.18
CA ASP A 137 -7.52 9.37 26.40
C ASP A 137 -7.89 7.87 26.35
N SER A 138 -8.64 7.43 25.34
CA SER A 138 -9.00 6.03 25.10
C SER A 138 -7.80 5.10 24.79
N ASP A 139 -7.94 3.80 25.09
CA ASP A 139 -7.05 2.71 24.68
C ASP A 139 -7.66 1.79 23.61
N ASP A 140 -8.89 2.08 23.16
CA ASP A 140 -9.57 1.43 22.04
C ASP A 140 -9.66 2.39 20.85
N PHE A 141 -9.42 1.88 19.64
CA PHE A 141 -9.36 2.66 18.41
C PHE A 141 -10.68 3.38 18.12
N TRP A 142 -11.81 2.67 18.14
CA TRP A 142 -13.11 3.27 17.80
C TRP A 142 -13.60 4.21 18.90
N ALA A 143 -13.33 3.90 20.16
CA ALA A 143 -13.61 4.83 21.25
C ALA A 143 -12.77 6.12 21.13
N ALA A 144 -11.52 6.04 20.68
CA ALA A 144 -10.72 7.24 20.40
C ALA A 144 -11.21 8.03 19.19
N VAL A 145 -11.69 7.35 18.14
CA VAL A 145 -12.32 8.00 16.98
C VAL A 145 -13.56 8.77 17.42
N VAL A 146 -14.43 8.18 18.24
CA VAL A 146 -15.62 8.84 18.79
C VAL A 146 -15.29 9.99 19.73
N GLU A 147 -14.17 9.93 20.44
CA GLU A 147 -13.67 11.04 21.28
C GLU A 147 -13.11 12.19 20.44
N ALA A 148 -12.39 11.87 19.36
CA ALA A 148 -11.65 12.83 18.54
C ALA A 148 -12.49 13.51 17.45
N TYR A 149 -13.51 12.82 16.93
CA TYR A 149 -14.26 13.21 15.74
C TYR A 149 -15.76 13.10 15.96
N ASP A 150 -16.52 13.90 15.22
CA ASP A 150 -17.91 13.55 14.94
C ASP A 150 -18.01 12.47 13.83
N TYR A 151 -19.22 11.96 13.61
CA TYR A 151 -19.45 10.90 12.64
C TYR A 151 -19.09 11.31 11.20
N ASP A 152 -19.42 12.55 10.81
CA ASP A 152 -19.17 13.02 9.44
C ASP A 152 -17.66 13.18 9.23
N GLU A 153 -16.95 13.73 10.22
CA GLU A 153 -15.48 13.83 10.21
C GLU A 153 -14.80 12.46 10.16
N ALA A 154 -15.27 11.47 10.94
CA ALA A 154 -14.71 10.12 10.92
C ALA A 154 -14.91 9.44 9.55
N VAL A 155 -16.07 9.65 8.92
CA VAL A 155 -16.35 9.14 7.57
C VAL A 155 -15.44 9.81 6.53
N ASP A 156 -15.23 11.12 6.63
CA ASP A 156 -14.34 11.87 5.74
C ASP A 156 -12.88 11.37 5.85
N VAL A 157 -12.38 11.15 7.07
CA VAL A 157 -11.04 10.59 7.32
C VAL A 157 -10.89 9.21 6.67
N VAL A 158 -11.91 8.34 6.77
CA VAL A 158 -11.90 7.03 6.12
C VAL A 158 -11.87 7.18 4.59
N GLU A 159 -12.73 8.01 4.01
CA GLU A 159 -12.76 8.20 2.55
C GLU A 159 -11.44 8.76 2.02
N GLU A 160 -10.86 9.76 2.68
CA GLU A 160 -9.67 10.45 2.20
C GLU A 160 -8.43 9.57 2.29
N HIS A 161 -8.23 8.86 3.41
CA HIS A 161 -6.96 8.19 3.67
C HIS A 161 -6.95 6.71 3.27
N PHE A 162 -8.11 6.08 3.07
CA PHE A 162 -8.18 4.66 2.67
C PHE A 162 -8.15 4.46 1.14
N GLU A 163 -8.15 5.54 0.34
CA GLU A 163 -7.88 5.48 -1.10
C GLU A 163 -6.38 5.44 -1.42
N PHE A 164 -5.76 4.26 -1.30
CA PHE A 164 -4.33 4.06 -1.55
C PHE A 164 -3.96 4.01 -3.04
N SER A 165 -4.89 3.74 -3.95
CA SER A 165 -4.62 3.62 -5.37
C SER A 165 -4.46 4.97 -6.07
N THR A 166 -4.82 6.08 -5.43
CA THR A 166 -4.85 7.43 -6.01
C THR A 166 -3.53 7.85 -6.69
N PRO A 167 -2.35 7.73 -6.05
CA PRO A 167 -1.10 8.11 -6.71
C PRO A 167 -0.85 7.33 -8.01
N LEU A 168 -1.13 6.03 -8.02
CA LEU A 168 -0.97 5.18 -9.20
C LEU A 168 -2.01 5.47 -10.30
N ARG A 169 -3.19 5.99 -9.94
CA ARG A 169 -4.23 6.39 -10.89
C ARG A 169 -3.88 7.70 -11.58
N ASP A 170 -3.46 8.69 -10.79
CA ASP A 170 -3.23 10.06 -11.27
C ASP A 170 -1.95 10.17 -12.11
N GLU A 171 -0.93 9.38 -11.80
CA GLU A 171 0.37 9.42 -12.45
C GLU A 171 0.82 8.01 -12.89
N ARG A 172 -0.08 7.25 -13.54
CA ARG A 172 0.14 5.84 -13.90
C ARG A 172 1.45 5.57 -14.65
N ASP A 173 1.87 6.46 -15.54
CA ASP A 173 3.12 6.33 -16.31
C ASP A 173 4.37 6.74 -15.52
N ALA A 174 4.21 7.39 -14.37
CA ALA A 174 5.32 7.81 -13.52
C ALA A 174 5.88 6.67 -12.66
N PHE A 175 5.07 5.67 -12.35
CA PHE A 175 5.43 4.56 -11.46
C PHE A 175 5.61 3.25 -12.23
N ALA A 176 6.49 2.39 -11.71
CA ALA A 176 6.71 1.04 -12.21
C ALA A 176 6.82 0.08 -11.03
N PHE A 177 5.82 -0.77 -10.85
CA PHE A 177 5.93 -1.89 -9.92
C PHE A 177 6.49 -3.08 -10.69
N GLU A 178 7.73 -3.44 -10.40
CA GLU A 178 8.47 -4.48 -11.09
C GLU A 178 8.90 -5.60 -10.15
N LEU A 179 8.85 -6.83 -10.66
CA LEU A 179 9.31 -8.01 -9.96
C LEU A 179 10.22 -8.82 -10.88
N GLU A 180 11.42 -9.14 -10.40
CA GLU A 180 12.26 -10.14 -11.03
C GLU A 180 11.88 -11.53 -10.53
N ILE A 181 11.65 -12.46 -11.47
CA ILE A 181 11.27 -13.84 -11.21
C ILE A 181 12.35 -14.76 -11.78
N ASP A 182 13.05 -15.50 -10.94
CA ASP A 182 13.94 -16.60 -11.36
C ASP A 182 13.14 -17.91 -11.50
N PRO A 183 12.91 -18.44 -12.71
CA PRO A 183 12.18 -19.69 -12.89
C PRO A 183 12.84 -20.90 -12.21
N GLY A 184 14.16 -20.85 -11.99
CA GLY A 184 14.93 -21.86 -11.29
C GLY A 184 14.59 -21.97 -9.81
N GLU A 185 14.34 -20.84 -9.14
CA GLU A 185 13.89 -20.80 -7.75
C GLU A 185 12.42 -21.24 -7.59
N VAL A 186 11.59 -20.95 -8.59
CA VAL A 186 10.15 -21.25 -8.56
C VAL A 186 9.82 -22.69 -8.93
N LEU A 187 10.42 -23.20 -10.01
CA LEU A 187 10.03 -24.46 -10.63
C LEU A 187 11.07 -25.58 -10.43
N GLY A 188 12.31 -25.22 -10.07
CA GLY A 188 13.40 -26.18 -9.88
C GLY A 188 13.80 -26.97 -11.14
N GLY A 189 14.70 -27.95 -10.95
CA GLY A 189 15.11 -28.88 -12.00
C GLY A 189 15.62 -28.19 -13.27
N LEU A 190 15.08 -28.58 -14.42
CA LEU A 190 15.47 -28.03 -15.74
C LEU A 190 15.08 -26.55 -15.92
N ALA A 191 14.25 -25.97 -15.04
CA ALA A 191 13.91 -24.55 -15.11
C ALA A 191 15.08 -23.64 -14.71
N ARG A 192 16.10 -24.15 -14.01
CA ARG A 192 17.34 -23.41 -13.67
C ARG A 192 18.14 -22.94 -14.89
N ALA A 193 17.88 -23.52 -16.06
CA ALA A 193 18.49 -23.09 -17.32
C ALA A 193 17.71 -21.98 -18.03
N LEU A 194 16.54 -21.59 -17.50
CA LEU A 194 15.74 -20.49 -18.04
C LEU A 194 16.24 -19.16 -17.47
N PRO A 195 16.23 -18.09 -18.29
CA PRO A 195 16.59 -16.76 -17.79
C PRO A 195 15.54 -16.22 -16.82
N SER A 196 15.96 -15.34 -15.91
CA SER A 196 15.07 -14.51 -15.10
C SER A 196 14.12 -13.70 -15.99
N LEU A 197 12.94 -13.43 -15.44
CA LEU A 197 11.89 -12.63 -16.08
C LEU A 197 11.60 -11.41 -15.20
N THR A 198 11.81 -10.20 -15.73
CA THR A 198 11.29 -8.98 -15.11
C THR A 198 9.86 -8.76 -15.57
N VAL A 199 8.97 -8.58 -14.60
CA VAL A 199 7.54 -8.43 -14.83
C VAL A 199 7.08 -7.11 -14.21
N GLU A 200 6.56 -6.22 -15.05
CA GLU A 200 5.86 -5.03 -14.58
C GLU A 200 4.40 -5.37 -14.30
N PHE A 201 3.89 -4.98 -13.13
CA PHE A 201 2.54 -5.30 -12.67
C PHE A 201 1.77 -4.08 -12.14
N THR A 202 2.21 -2.85 -12.47
CA THR A 202 1.57 -1.59 -12.04
C THR A 202 0.07 -1.57 -12.31
N ASP A 203 -0.35 -1.97 -13.52
CA ASP A 203 -1.76 -2.01 -13.92
C ASP A 203 -2.59 -2.98 -13.09
N GLU A 204 -2.00 -4.13 -12.78
CA GLU A 204 -2.64 -5.13 -11.96
C GLU A 204 -2.72 -4.66 -10.50
N ALA A 205 -1.66 -4.06 -9.97
CA ALA A 205 -1.67 -3.46 -8.64
C ALA A 205 -2.81 -2.43 -8.49
N VAL A 206 -2.97 -1.52 -9.47
CA VAL A 206 -4.09 -0.56 -9.48
C VAL A 206 -5.44 -1.28 -9.49
N ARG A 207 -5.60 -2.31 -10.34
CA ARG A 207 -6.86 -3.06 -10.44
C ARG A 207 -7.19 -3.75 -9.12
N SER A 208 -6.21 -4.42 -8.50
CA SER A 208 -6.38 -5.17 -7.27
C SER A 208 -6.64 -4.25 -6.07
N MET A 209 -5.87 -3.17 -5.93
CA MET A 209 -6.06 -2.18 -4.86
C MET A 209 -7.44 -1.53 -4.94
N ARG A 210 -7.90 -1.15 -6.13
CA ARG A 210 -9.26 -0.59 -6.29
C ARG A 210 -10.36 -1.56 -5.88
N ARG A 211 -10.16 -2.86 -6.11
CA ARG A 211 -11.12 -3.88 -5.68
C ARG A 211 -11.11 -4.04 -4.16
N ALA A 212 -9.95 -3.91 -3.53
CA ALA A 212 -9.81 -3.91 -2.09
C ALA A 212 -10.47 -2.67 -1.45
N GLU A 213 -10.22 -1.48 -1.98
CA GLU A 213 -10.87 -0.22 -1.56
C GLU A 213 -12.40 -0.32 -1.58
N GLN A 214 -12.97 -0.90 -2.64
CA GLN A 214 -14.42 -1.11 -2.76
C GLN A 214 -15.02 -2.06 -1.71
N ARG A 215 -14.20 -2.77 -0.94
CA ARG A 215 -14.63 -3.67 0.14
C ARG A 215 -14.32 -3.07 1.51
N VAL A 216 -13.10 -2.59 1.70
CA VAL A 216 -12.61 -2.10 2.98
C VAL A 216 -13.19 -0.73 3.34
N ILE A 217 -13.33 0.20 2.39
CA ILE A 217 -13.89 1.54 2.69
C ILE A 217 -15.34 1.43 3.18
N PRO A 218 -16.26 0.70 2.52
CA PRO A 218 -17.62 0.51 3.04
C PRO A 218 -17.64 -0.20 4.40
N GLN A 219 -16.73 -1.14 4.65
CA GLN A 219 -16.63 -1.82 5.94
C GLN A 219 -16.19 -0.85 7.04
N ALA A 220 -15.12 -0.07 6.83
CA ALA A 220 -14.67 0.95 7.79
C ALA A 220 -15.76 1.99 8.10
N LYS A 221 -16.56 2.38 7.09
CA LYS A 221 -17.74 3.24 7.31
C LYS A 221 -18.84 2.59 8.14
N ALA A 222 -19.14 1.30 7.88
CA ALA A 222 -20.11 0.56 8.68
C ALA A 222 -19.62 0.36 10.12
N ASP A 223 -18.30 0.28 10.32
CA ASP A 223 -17.69 0.19 11.64
C ASP A 223 -17.81 1.54 12.38
N ALA A 224 -17.60 2.66 11.68
CA ALA A 224 -17.89 4.00 12.21
C ALA A 224 -19.37 4.15 12.59
N GLU A 225 -20.30 3.78 11.70
CA GLU A 225 -21.74 3.85 11.99
C GLU A 225 -22.12 3.08 13.27
N ARG A 226 -21.51 1.90 13.48
CA ARG A 226 -21.70 1.12 14.71
C ARG A 226 -21.11 1.82 15.94
N ALA A 227 -19.91 2.36 15.84
CA ALA A 227 -19.24 3.04 16.95
C ALA A 227 -19.97 4.31 17.41
N PHE A 228 -20.55 5.07 16.48
CA PHE A 228 -21.30 6.29 16.78
C PHE A 228 -22.79 6.05 17.08
N GLY A 229 -23.30 4.85 16.76
CA GLY A 229 -24.70 4.46 16.99
C GLY A 229 -24.97 3.77 18.34
N ASP A 230 -23.92 3.34 19.03
CA ASP A 230 -23.93 2.79 20.40
C ASP A 230 -23.79 3.89 21.47
#